data_AF-A0A2L0EKC4-F1
#
_entry.id   AF-A0A2L0EKC4-F1
#
_cell.length_a   1.000
_cell.length_b   1.000
_cell.length_c   1.000
_cell.angle_alpha   90.00
_cell.angle_beta   90.00
_cell.angle_gamma   90.00
#
_symmetry.space_group_name_H-M   'P 1'
#
loop_
_entity.id
_entity.type
_entity.pdbx_description
1 polymer ?
#
loop_
_entity_poly.entity_id
_entity_poly.type
_entity_poly.pdbx_seq_one_letter_code
_entity_poly.pdbx_strand_id
1 'polypeptide(L)'
;MITGKAFTVSTNKISLAGKDVKISATKLSLGGADSAKLTSSGATTISGTPVQLNGPGLFAGRVTELAPATITTGAALVLVGGASFPLPVERQADGSIRVGDHIVVQPGSGRYPEFQAQVMRDLGIMASTPSGLARLNNIQNNPAGHNVTIREYSASEAAIYGPNNSLCYPGSAAGNLGYDASGNPVPGAGAGSTISYNPEIQLGPSDRPEPPDATLFHEMGHAEHVAYGTFRQGESMGGGWDNREEWQTIQGGVNRPGSDITVPGVASSPAENDYLGDRNYPYRRTDHGVGYSNPDGTPISP
;
A
#
# COMPACT_ATOMS: atom_id res chain seq x y z
N MET A 1 7.65 44.58 -23.51
CA MET A 1 8.66 44.10 -22.55
C MET A 1 8.62 45.06 -21.37
N ILE A 2 8.30 44.59 -20.17
CA ILE A 2 8.42 45.41 -18.96
C ILE A 2 9.89 45.32 -18.55
N THR A 3 10.61 46.43 -18.63
CA THR A 3 12.01 46.55 -18.20
C THR A 3 12.06 47.50 -17.01
N GLY A 4 12.45 47.00 -15.83
CA GLY A 4 12.47 47.79 -14.61
C GLY A 4 12.80 46.96 -13.37
N LYS A 5 13.27 47.62 -12.30
CA LYS A 5 13.61 46.95 -11.03
C LYS A 5 12.38 46.53 -10.23
N ALA A 6 11.22 47.10 -10.52
CA ALA A 6 9.93 46.76 -9.93
C ALA A 6 8.78 47.10 -10.90
N PHE A 7 7.71 46.32 -10.85
CA PHE A 7 6.42 46.63 -11.46
C PHE A 7 5.31 46.26 -10.47
N THR A 8 4.17 46.95 -10.52
CA THR A 8 3.03 46.67 -9.64
C THR A 8 1.76 46.65 -10.48
N VAL A 9 0.93 45.62 -10.27
CA VAL A 9 -0.38 45.47 -10.92
C VAL A 9 -1.42 45.43 -9.80
N SER A 10 -2.35 46.40 -9.81
CA SER A 10 -3.49 46.44 -8.89
C SER A 10 -4.76 46.11 -9.66
N THR A 11 -5.29 44.91 -9.45
CA THR A 11 -6.46 44.38 -10.15
C THR A 11 -7.09 43.26 -9.32
N ASN A 12 -8.37 42.98 -9.57
CA ASN A 12 -9.08 41.85 -8.95
C ASN A 12 -8.73 40.50 -9.61
N LYS A 13 -8.15 40.53 -10.82
CA LYS A 13 -7.81 39.31 -11.57
C LYS A 13 -6.58 39.49 -12.43
N ILE A 14 -5.67 38.53 -12.32
CA ILE A 14 -4.54 38.31 -13.24
C ILE A 14 -4.69 36.90 -13.80
N SER A 15 -4.50 36.72 -15.10
CA SER A 15 -4.49 35.39 -15.75
C SER A 15 -3.25 35.27 -16.61
N LEU A 16 -2.42 34.26 -16.32
CA LEU A 16 -1.24 33.90 -17.08
C LEU A 16 -1.53 32.57 -17.78
N ALA A 17 -1.44 32.54 -19.11
CA ALA A 17 -1.70 31.35 -19.90
C ALA A 17 -0.52 31.11 -20.86
N GLY A 18 -0.09 29.87 -20.95
CA GLY A 18 1.03 29.43 -21.78
C GLY A 18 1.40 28.00 -21.45
N LYS A 19 2.16 27.35 -22.33
CA LYS A 19 2.72 26.02 -22.05
C LYS A 19 3.78 26.08 -20.94
N ASP A 20 4.51 27.20 -20.88
CA ASP A 20 5.55 27.45 -19.89
C ASP A 20 5.35 28.82 -19.23
N VAL A 21 5.07 28.83 -17.93
CA VAL A 21 5.04 30.04 -17.10
C VAL A 21 6.10 29.91 -16.02
N LYS A 22 7.15 30.74 -16.09
CA LYS A 22 8.26 30.73 -15.13
C LYS A 22 8.25 31.98 -14.26
N ILE A 23 8.23 31.78 -12.94
CA ILE A 23 8.45 32.84 -11.95
C ILE A 23 9.80 32.57 -11.28
N SER A 24 10.76 33.48 -11.46
CA SER A 24 12.12 33.35 -10.93
C SER A 24 12.43 34.54 -10.03
N ALA A 25 12.43 34.31 -8.72
CA ALA A 25 12.73 35.32 -7.71
C ALA A 25 13.43 34.66 -6.52
N THR A 26 14.18 35.45 -5.73
CA THR A 26 14.76 34.98 -4.46
C THR A 26 13.70 34.73 -3.39
N LYS A 27 12.53 35.37 -3.50
CA LYS A 27 11.35 35.17 -2.66
C LYS A 27 10.08 35.31 -3.50
N LEU A 28 9.19 34.34 -3.38
CA LEU A 28 7.81 34.41 -3.88
C LEU A 28 6.86 34.42 -2.67
N SER A 29 5.87 35.31 -2.66
CA SER A 29 4.88 35.38 -1.58
C SER A 29 3.48 35.48 -2.20
N LEU A 30 2.60 34.55 -1.83
CA LEU A 30 1.19 34.53 -2.20
C LEU A 30 0.39 34.73 -0.92
N GLY A 31 -0.55 35.68 -0.92
CA GLY A 31 -1.41 35.97 0.22
C GLY A 31 -2.79 36.44 -0.24
N GLY A 32 -3.80 36.10 0.54
CA GLY A 32 -5.21 36.45 0.31
C GLY A 32 -6.04 36.05 1.53
N ALA A 33 -7.25 36.58 1.63
CA ALA A 33 -8.14 36.29 2.77
C ALA A 33 -8.87 34.94 2.63
N ASP A 34 -9.03 34.43 1.41
CA ASP A 34 -9.83 33.23 1.13
C ASP A 34 -8.95 31.98 1.00
N SER A 35 -8.53 31.63 -0.22
CA SER A 35 -7.78 30.41 -0.49
C SER A 35 -6.73 30.59 -1.60
N ALA A 36 -5.72 29.73 -1.58
CA ALA A 36 -4.77 29.53 -2.66
C ALA A 36 -4.87 28.08 -3.13
N LYS A 37 -5.07 27.86 -4.43
CA LYS A 37 -5.23 26.52 -5.03
C LYS A 37 -4.16 26.28 -6.08
N LEU A 38 -3.46 25.15 -5.97
CA LEU A 38 -2.61 24.60 -7.02
C LEU A 38 -3.32 23.39 -7.62
N THR A 39 -3.45 23.33 -8.95
CA THR A 39 -4.11 22.21 -9.64
C THR A 39 -3.33 21.89 -10.90
N SER A 40 -3.01 20.61 -11.09
CA SER A 40 -2.33 20.10 -12.27
C SER A 40 -3.01 18.79 -12.69
N SER A 41 -3.12 18.56 -13.99
CA SER A 41 -3.54 17.27 -14.55
C SER A 41 -2.38 16.29 -14.71
N GLY A 42 -1.14 16.70 -14.41
CA GLY A 42 0.06 15.87 -14.45
C GLY A 42 0.88 15.99 -13.15
N ALA A 43 2.07 15.39 -13.14
CA ALA A 43 2.97 15.43 -11.99
C ALA A 43 3.29 16.87 -11.56
N THR A 44 3.31 17.11 -10.25
CA THR A 44 3.61 18.42 -9.65
C THR A 44 4.76 18.27 -8.66
N THR A 45 5.89 18.91 -8.94
CA THR A 45 7.09 18.87 -8.09
C THR A 45 7.19 20.14 -7.26
N ILE A 46 7.32 20.02 -5.93
CA ILE A 46 7.61 21.11 -5.01
C ILE A 46 8.94 20.78 -4.32
N SER A 47 9.93 21.67 -4.43
CA SER A 47 11.27 21.46 -3.88
C SER A 47 11.79 22.69 -3.14
N GLY A 48 12.60 22.45 -2.11
CA GLY A 48 13.15 23.45 -1.20
C GLY A 48 13.51 22.83 0.15
N THR A 49 14.39 23.45 0.93
CA THR A 49 14.84 22.88 2.21
C THR A 49 14.85 23.96 3.29
N PRO A 50 13.86 24.00 4.21
CA PRO A 50 12.66 23.14 4.30
C PRO A 50 11.50 23.59 3.41
N VAL A 51 10.61 22.66 3.03
CA VAL A 51 9.23 22.97 2.57
C VAL A 51 8.32 23.00 3.80
N GLN A 52 7.52 24.06 3.96
CA GLN A 52 6.54 24.21 5.04
C GLN A 52 5.15 24.50 4.48
N LEU A 53 4.16 23.69 4.88
CA LEU A 53 2.74 23.85 4.56
C LEU A 53 1.98 23.99 5.89
N ASN A 54 1.56 25.20 6.25
CA ASN A 54 0.85 25.47 7.51
C ASN A 54 -0.60 25.88 7.23
N GLY A 55 -1.56 25.29 7.97
CA GLY A 55 -2.96 25.71 7.99
C GLY A 55 -3.39 26.13 9.42
N PRO A 56 -4.53 26.84 9.57
CA PRO A 56 -5.07 27.15 10.90
C PRO A 56 -5.58 25.87 11.59
N GLY A 57 -5.05 25.55 12.77
CA GLY A 57 -5.47 24.39 13.56
C GLY A 57 -4.42 23.95 14.58
N LEU A 58 -4.83 23.11 15.55
CA LEU A 58 -3.90 22.44 16.45
C LEU A 58 -3.16 21.33 15.71
N PHE A 59 -1.87 21.16 16.00
CA PHE A 59 -1.01 20.12 15.43
C PHE A 59 -1.62 18.72 15.62
N ALA A 60 -2.07 18.09 14.53
CA ALA A 60 -2.45 16.69 14.50
C ALA A 60 -1.38 15.89 13.74
N GLY A 61 -0.69 15.00 14.46
CA GLY A 61 -0.01 13.80 13.93
C GLY A 61 1.16 14.00 12.96
N ARG A 62 2.37 13.74 13.44
CA ARG A 62 3.59 13.65 12.63
C ARG A 62 3.59 12.36 11.80
N VAL A 63 3.69 12.47 10.47
CA VAL A 63 4.16 11.37 9.61
C VAL A 63 5.15 11.94 8.58
N THR A 64 6.25 11.20 8.45
CA THR A 64 7.48 11.37 7.68
C THR A 64 8.44 12.49 8.10
N GLU A 65 9.30 12.11 9.06
CA GLU A 65 10.53 12.71 9.60
C GLU A 65 10.42 13.51 10.93
N LEU A 66 11.34 13.27 11.89
CA LEU A 66 12.00 14.31 12.72
C LEU A 66 13.01 13.74 13.74
N ALA A 67 14.25 14.23 13.59
CA ALA A 67 15.29 14.51 14.59
C ALA A 67 16.35 13.43 14.93
N PRO A 68 17.66 13.73 14.77
CA PRO A 68 18.70 13.09 15.57
C PRO A 68 18.52 13.47 17.05
N ALA A 69 19.18 12.75 17.96
CA ALA A 69 19.03 12.85 19.42
C ALA A 69 19.21 14.26 20.06
N THR A 70 19.51 15.30 19.27
CA THR A 70 19.43 16.71 19.66
C THR A 70 19.11 17.57 18.43
N ILE A 71 18.06 18.40 18.49
CA ILE A 71 17.70 19.36 17.42
C ILE A 71 18.51 20.65 17.63
N THR A 72 19.50 20.91 16.78
CA THR A 72 20.21 22.21 16.79
C THR A 72 19.99 23.06 15.53
N THR A 73 19.56 22.51 14.39
CA THR A 73 19.06 23.27 13.23
C THR A 73 18.50 22.34 12.16
N GLY A 74 17.29 22.60 11.65
CA GLY A 74 16.78 22.03 10.37
C GLY A 74 15.61 21.06 10.54
N ALA A 75 14.41 21.50 10.13
CA ALA A 75 13.18 20.75 10.21
C ALA A 75 13.15 19.59 9.21
N ALA A 76 12.68 18.47 9.71
CA ALA A 76 12.37 17.29 8.92
C ALA A 76 10.90 17.36 8.47
N LEU A 77 10.64 16.74 7.33
CA LEU A 77 9.41 16.70 6.54
C LEU A 77 8.14 16.63 7.42
N VAL A 78 7.12 17.39 7.02
CA VAL A 78 5.79 17.37 7.65
C VAL A 78 4.78 17.21 6.52
N LEU A 79 4.20 16.01 6.40
CA LEU A 79 3.02 15.80 5.57
C LEU A 79 1.79 16.27 6.35
N VAL A 80 1.49 17.57 6.32
CA VAL A 80 0.20 18.09 6.83
C VAL A 80 -0.87 17.83 5.78
N GLY A 81 -1.66 16.75 5.96
CA GLY A 81 -2.91 16.56 5.20
C GLY A 81 -3.21 15.15 4.66
N GLY A 82 -2.45 14.12 5.01
CA GLY A 82 -2.91 12.72 4.82
C GLY A 82 -3.84 12.31 5.96
N ALA A 83 -4.77 11.38 5.71
CA ALA A 83 -5.44 10.67 6.81
C ALA A 83 -4.33 10.11 7.74
N SER A 84 -4.45 10.34 9.05
CA SER A 84 -3.54 9.71 10.01
C SER A 84 -3.50 8.21 9.70
N PHE A 85 -2.32 7.65 9.45
CA PHE A 85 -2.20 6.21 9.29
C PHE A 85 -2.82 5.55 10.55
N PRO A 86 -3.78 4.62 10.40
CA PRO A 86 -4.60 4.16 11.52
C PRO A 86 -3.82 3.33 12.53
N LEU A 87 -2.60 2.90 12.18
CA LEU A 87 -1.68 2.21 13.06
C LEU A 87 -0.49 3.12 13.44
N PRO A 88 0.12 2.94 14.62
CA PRO A 88 1.38 3.60 14.96
C PRO A 88 2.46 3.31 13.92
N VAL A 89 3.34 4.28 13.64
CA VAL A 89 4.49 4.09 12.74
C VAL A 89 5.76 4.53 13.45
N GLU A 90 6.73 3.63 13.56
CA GLU A 90 7.99 3.85 14.26
C GLU A 90 9.19 3.44 13.40
N ARG A 91 10.16 4.34 13.21
CA ARG A 91 11.44 3.99 12.60
C ARG A 91 12.36 3.38 13.64
N GLN A 92 12.82 2.17 13.39
CA GLN A 92 13.71 1.41 14.27
C GLN A 92 15.17 1.83 14.08
N ALA A 93 16.03 1.43 15.02
CA ALA A 93 17.46 1.78 15.01
C ALA A 93 18.23 1.18 13.80
N ASP A 94 17.76 0.04 13.27
CA ASP A 94 18.31 -0.60 12.07
C ASP A 94 17.83 0.04 10.76
N GLY A 95 17.01 1.10 10.86
CA GLY A 95 16.44 1.81 9.72
C GLY A 95 15.15 1.21 9.16
N SER A 96 14.67 0.07 9.69
CA SER A 96 13.35 -0.48 9.35
C SER A 96 12.23 0.42 9.88
N ILE A 97 11.02 0.28 9.31
CA ILE A 97 9.82 0.97 9.76
C ILE A 97 8.85 -0.08 10.30
N ARG A 98 8.52 0.01 11.59
CA ARG A 98 7.45 -0.77 12.20
C ARG A 98 6.13 -0.04 12.01
N VAL A 99 5.13 -0.75 11.51
CA VAL A 99 3.76 -0.27 11.27
C VAL A 99 2.82 -1.13 12.11
N GLY A 100 2.15 -0.50 13.08
CA GLY A 100 1.46 -1.22 14.13
C GLY A 100 2.41 -2.10 14.93
N ASP A 101 1.91 -3.22 15.42
CA ASP A 101 2.70 -4.16 16.21
C ASP A 101 3.41 -5.21 15.36
N HIS A 102 2.83 -5.57 14.21
CA HIS A 102 3.18 -6.80 13.49
C HIS A 102 3.59 -6.61 12.04
N ILE A 103 3.71 -5.37 11.54
CA ILE A 103 4.23 -5.13 10.18
C ILE A 103 5.59 -4.43 10.29
N VAL A 104 6.60 -4.96 9.61
CA VAL A 104 7.95 -4.40 9.58
C VAL A 104 8.40 -4.21 8.13
N VAL A 105 8.68 -2.98 7.72
CA VAL A 105 9.20 -2.63 6.39
C VAL A 105 10.71 -2.46 6.48
N GLN A 106 11.47 -3.39 5.87
CA GLN A 106 12.92 -3.34 5.83
C GLN A 106 13.43 -2.17 4.96
N PRO A 107 14.66 -1.68 5.20
CA PRO A 107 15.33 -0.80 4.26
C PRO A 107 15.43 -1.44 2.87
N GLY A 108 15.32 -0.63 1.80
CA GLY A 108 15.55 -1.11 0.44
C GLY A 108 17.02 -1.50 0.22
N SER A 109 17.26 -2.49 -0.65
CA SER A 109 18.61 -2.86 -1.10
C SER A 109 19.14 -1.96 -2.21
N GLY A 110 18.29 -1.06 -2.73
CA GLY A 110 18.63 -0.03 -3.72
C GLY A 110 18.12 -0.32 -5.13
N ARG A 111 17.32 -1.38 -5.32
CA ARG A 111 16.69 -1.68 -6.61
C ARG A 111 15.58 -0.67 -6.92
N TYR A 112 14.77 -0.34 -5.91
CA TYR A 112 13.68 0.62 -6.03
C TYR A 112 14.02 1.88 -5.22
N PRO A 113 14.20 3.04 -5.89
CA PRO A 113 14.41 4.29 -5.19
C PRO A 113 13.26 4.54 -4.20
N GLU A 114 13.61 4.94 -2.98
CA GLU A 114 12.63 5.26 -1.94
C GLU A 114 11.69 4.09 -1.58
N PHE A 115 12.14 2.82 -1.70
CA PHE A 115 11.35 1.61 -1.42
C PHE A 115 10.43 1.74 -0.19
N GLN A 116 10.97 2.10 0.97
CA GLN A 116 10.18 2.27 2.19
C GLN A 116 9.06 3.31 2.05
N ALA A 117 9.31 4.44 1.37
CA ALA A 117 8.29 5.46 1.15
C ALA A 117 7.17 4.94 0.23
N GLN A 118 7.53 4.15 -0.78
CA GLN A 118 6.56 3.53 -1.69
C GLN A 118 5.69 2.48 -0.96
N VAL A 119 6.29 1.64 -0.11
CA VAL A 119 5.52 0.72 0.75
C VAL A 119 4.57 1.48 1.67
N MET A 120 5.05 2.55 2.32
CA MET A 120 4.21 3.35 3.22
C MET A 120 3.07 4.05 2.49
N ARG A 121 3.28 4.51 1.24
CA ARG A 121 2.22 5.02 0.36
C ARG A 121 1.16 3.95 0.12
N ASP A 122 1.57 2.75 -0.27
CA ASP A 122 0.66 1.68 -0.66
C ASP A 122 -0.13 1.14 0.55
N LEU A 123 0.52 0.96 1.71
CA LEU A 123 -0.16 0.69 2.97
C LEU A 123 -1.14 1.81 3.33
N GLY A 124 -0.77 3.09 3.10
CA GLY A 124 -1.64 4.24 3.35
C GLY A 124 -2.89 4.24 2.49
N ILE A 125 -2.76 3.84 1.23
CA ILE A 125 -3.89 3.63 0.32
C ILE A 125 -4.76 2.48 0.83
N MET A 126 -4.17 1.34 1.20
CA MET A 126 -4.92 0.21 1.76
C MET A 126 -5.71 0.62 3.00
N ALA A 127 -5.10 1.36 3.92
CA ALA A 127 -5.75 1.85 5.13
C ALA A 127 -6.96 2.77 4.89
N SER A 128 -7.11 3.31 3.68
CA SER A 128 -8.24 4.19 3.30
C SER A 128 -9.48 3.43 2.81
N THR A 129 -9.41 2.11 2.64
CA THR A 129 -10.54 1.28 2.20
C THR A 129 -11.02 0.34 3.31
N PRO A 130 -12.31 -0.07 3.31
CA PRO A 130 -12.82 -1.04 4.28
C PRO A 130 -12.03 -2.36 4.30
N SER A 131 -11.80 -2.97 3.13
CA SER A 131 -11.08 -4.24 3.02
C SER A 131 -9.60 -4.10 3.41
N GLY A 132 -8.94 -3.03 2.97
CA GLY A 132 -7.54 -2.78 3.31
C GLY A 132 -7.35 -2.53 4.81
N LEU A 133 -8.21 -1.72 5.42
CA LEU A 133 -8.19 -1.50 6.87
C LEU A 133 -8.49 -2.78 7.66
N ALA A 134 -9.46 -3.59 7.20
CA ALA A 134 -9.77 -4.88 7.83
C ALA A 134 -8.54 -5.80 7.85
N ARG A 135 -7.84 -5.95 6.71
CA ARG A 135 -6.60 -6.75 6.62
C ARG A 135 -5.49 -6.22 7.53
N LEU A 136 -5.24 -4.91 7.54
CA LEU A 136 -4.25 -4.30 8.41
C LEU A 136 -4.59 -4.53 9.89
N ASN A 137 -5.86 -4.43 10.27
CA ASN A 137 -6.33 -4.72 11.61
C ASN A 137 -6.22 -6.21 11.97
N ASN A 138 -6.47 -7.12 11.03
CA ASN A 138 -6.32 -8.55 11.29
C ASN A 138 -4.86 -8.90 11.57
N ILE A 139 -3.90 -8.34 10.83
CA ILE A 139 -2.47 -8.52 11.10
C ILE A 139 -2.08 -7.84 12.41
N GLN A 140 -2.55 -6.62 12.67
CA GLN A 140 -2.31 -5.90 13.93
C GLN A 140 -2.81 -6.67 15.16
N ASN A 141 -3.94 -7.38 15.06
CA ASN A 141 -4.58 -8.04 16.19
C ASN A 141 -4.40 -9.57 16.16
N ASN A 142 -3.44 -10.08 15.38
CA ASN A 142 -3.25 -11.52 15.27
C ASN A 142 -2.83 -12.10 16.64
N PRO A 143 -3.58 -13.09 17.18
CA PRO A 143 -3.47 -13.47 18.59
C PRO A 143 -2.14 -14.16 18.93
N ALA A 144 -1.47 -14.72 17.93
CA ALA A 144 -0.20 -15.42 18.10
C ALA A 144 1.03 -14.49 17.95
N GLY A 145 0.82 -13.21 17.64
CA GLY A 145 1.86 -12.18 17.60
C GLY A 145 2.89 -12.36 16.49
N HIS A 146 2.50 -13.02 15.39
CA HIS A 146 3.37 -13.29 14.26
C HIS A 146 3.58 -12.03 13.43
N ASN A 147 4.83 -11.77 13.03
CA ASN A 147 5.19 -10.58 12.27
C ASN A 147 5.16 -10.84 10.75
N VAL A 148 4.68 -9.85 10.02
CA VAL A 148 4.80 -9.71 8.57
C VAL A 148 5.96 -8.77 8.26
N THR A 149 6.97 -9.29 7.59
CA THR A 149 8.12 -8.49 7.13
C THR A 149 7.97 -8.15 5.67
N ILE A 150 8.00 -6.88 5.30
CA ILE A 150 8.02 -6.43 3.91
C ILE A 150 9.44 -6.03 3.56
N ARG A 151 10.03 -6.68 2.55
CA ARG A 151 11.37 -6.39 2.03
C ARG A 151 11.34 -6.14 0.54
N GLU A 152 12.42 -5.56 0.04
CA GLU A 152 12.57 -5.28 -1.38
C GLU A 152 12.62 -6.58 -2.19
N TYR A 153 11.87 -6.62 -3.30
CA TYR A 153 11.99 -7.69 -4.30
C TYR A 153 13.39 -7.65 -4.94
N SER A 154 14.14 -8.74 -4.80
CA SER A 154 15.57 -8.74 -5.13
C SER A 154 15.84 -8.97 -6.62
N ALA A 155 17.05 -8.59 -7.06
CA ALA A 155 17.52 -8.92 -8.40
C ALA A 155 17.64 -10.42 -8.65
N SER A 156 17.97 -11.21 -7.62
CA SER A 156 18.01 -12.68 -7.71
C SER A 156 16.63 -13.29 -7.90
N GLU A 157 15.61 -12.80 -7.19
CA GLU A 157 14.24 -13.28 -7.40
C GLU A 157 13.72 -12.87 -8.77
N ALA A 158 14.03 -11.65 -9.21
CA ALA A 158 13.68 -11.18 -10.55
C ALA A 158 14.23 -12.04 -11.68
N ALA A 159 15.39 -12.67 -11.47
CA ALA A 159 15.98 -13.60 -12.44
C ALA A 159 15.28 -14.97 -12.49
N ILE A 160 14.56 -15.36 -11.42
CA ILE A 160 13.88 -16.65 -11.30
C ILE A 160 12.40 -16.52 -11.67
N TYR A 161 11.73 -15.52 -11.11
CA TYR A 161 10.27 -15.34 -11.18
C TYR A 161 9.84 -14.19 -12.10
N GLY A 162 10.81 -13.59 -12.79
CA GLY A 162 10.59 -12.46 -13.69
C GLY A 162 10.69 -11.10 -12.99
N PRO A 163 10.91 -10.01 -13.77
CA PRO A 163 11.21 -8.68 -13.22
C PRO A 163 10.01 -7.99 -12.56
N ASN A 164 8.80 -8.49 -12.79
CA ASN A 164 7.54 -7.83 -12.46
C ASN A 164 6.68 -8.72 -11.57
N ASN A 165 7.15 -8.96 -10.34
CA ASN A 165 6.50 -9.90 -9.42
C ASN A 165 6.63 -9.43 -7.97
N SER A 166 5.76 -9.93 -7.11
CA SER A 166 5.88 -9.89 -5.65
C SER A 166 5.60 -11.30 -5.09
N LEU A 167 6.13 -11.62 -3.92
CA LEU A 167 6.06 -12.98 -3.38
C LEU A 167 5.89 -12.95 -1.87
N CYS A 168 5.03 -13.80 -1.32
CA CYS A 168 4.94 -14.05 0.11
C CYS A 168 5.57 -15.41 0.47
N TYR A 169 6.48 -15.39 1.45
CA TYR A 169 7.13 -16.57 1.98
C TYR A 169 6.66 -16.86 3.42
N PRO A 170 6.09 -18.04 3.69
CA PRO A 170 5.79 -18.44 5.06
C PRO A 170 7.10 -18.72 5.81
N GLY A 171 7.19 -18.23 7.06
CA GLY A 171 8.36 -18.46 7.91
C GLY A 171 8.49 -19.91 8.39
N SER A 172 7.39 -20.67 8.40
CA SER A 172 7.40 -22.12 8.65
C SER A 172 6.10 -22.77 8.17
N ALA A 173 6.09 -24.11 8.13
CA ALA A 173 4.89 -24.89 7.84
C ALA A 173 3.77 -24.76 8.90
N ALA A 174 4.05 -24.16 10.06
CA ALA A 174 3.04 -23.92 11.09
C ALA A 174 1.96 -22.90 10.66
N GLY A 175 2.24 -22.11 9.62
CA GLY A 175 1.26 -21.22 8.99
C GLY A 175 0.22 -21.94 8.13
N ASN A 176 0.40 -23.24 7.86
CA ASN A 176 -0.56 -24.01 7.06
C ASN A 176 -1.82 -24.33 7.86
N LEU A 177 -2.94 -24.42 7.15
CA LEU A 177 -4.21 -24.92 7.69
C LEU A 177 -4.08 -26.36 8.21
N GLY A 178 -4.65 -26.61 9.38
CA GLY A 178 -4.78 -27.94 9.97
C GLY A 178 -6.18 -28.53 9.77
N TYR A 179 -6.32 -29.80 10.11
CA TYR A 179 -7.60 -30.50 10.09
C TYR A 179 -7.78 -31.30 11.39
N ASP A 180 -8.96 -31.23 11.99
CA ASP A 180 -9.30 -32.04 13.16
C ASP A 180 -9.53 -33.52 12.76
N ALA A 181 -9.81 -34.37 13.76
CA ALA A 181 -10.05 -35.80 13.53
C ALA A 181 -11.28 -36.10 12.65
N SER A 182 -12.18 -35.13 12.49
CA SER A 182 -13.37 -35.24 11.62
C SER A 182 -13.13 -34.65 10.23
N GLY A 183 -11.93 -34.14 9.96
CA GLY A 183 -11.59 -33.48 8.71
C GLY A 183 -12.13 -32.05 8.61
N ASN A 184 -12.56 -31.44 9.72
CA ASN A 184 -12.93 -30.03 9.70
C ASN A 184 -11.67 -29.15 9.72
N PRO A 185 -11.65 -28.05 8.97
CA PRO A 185 -10.52 -27.12 9.00
C PRO A 185 -10.39 -26.48 10.38
N VAL A 186 -9.16 -26.46 10.91
CA VAL A 186 -8.78 -25.80 12.15
C VAL A 186 -7.52 -24.97 11.89
N PRO A 187 -7.36 -23.82 12.57
CA PRO A 187 -6.15 -23.02 12.37
C PRO A 187 -4.91 -23.81 12.80
N GLY A 188 -3.85 -23.73 12.00
CA GLY A 188 -2.50 -24.07 12.43
C GLY A 188 -2.01 -23.12 13.53
N ALA A 189 -0.78 -23.31 13.99
CA ALA A 189 -0.21 -22.44 15.04
C ALA A 189 0.13 -21.02 14.53
N GLY A 190 0.07 -20.81 13.21
CA GLY A 190 0.52 -19.59 12.56
C GLY A 190 2.03 -19.51 12.45
N ALA A 191 2.51 -18.58 11.64
CA ALA A 191 3.93 -18.24 11.56
C ALA A 191 4.09 -16.77 11.15
N GLY A 192 5.28 -16.21 11.38
CA GLY A 192 5.68 -14.99 10.68
C GLY A 192 5.81 -15.24 9.18
N SER A 193 5.82 -14.16 8.39
CA SER A 193 5.95 -14.22 6.93
C SER A 193 6.87 -13.11 6.41
N THR A 194 7.38 -13.30 5.20
CA THR A 194 8.14 -12.27 4.49
C THR A 194 7.55 -12.03 3.12
N ILE A 195 7.12 -10.79 2.87
CA ILE A 195 6.72 -10.30 1.56
C ILE A 195 7.94 -9.70 0.88
N SER A 196 8.25 -10.20 -0.31
CA SER A 196 9.22 -9.67 -1.25
C SER A 196 8.46 -8.80 -2.25
N TYR A 197 8.53 -7.49 -2.09
CA TYR A 197 7.61 -6.55 -2.74
C TYR A 197 8.28 -5.73 -3.84
N ASN A 198 7.64 -5.69 -5.00
CA ASN A 198 7.96 -4.79 -6.11
C ASN A 198 6.94 -3.64 -6.14
N PRO A 199 7.30 -2.44 -5.64
CA PRO A 199 6.40 -1.28 -5.65
C PRO A 199 6.24 -0.61 -7.03
N GLU A 200 6.98 -1.05 -8.04
CA GLU A 200 6.88 -0.61 -9.43
C GLU A 200 6.20 -1.66 -10.32
N ILE A 201 5.50 -2.62 -9.69
CA ILE A 201 4.85 -3.70 -10.43
C ILE A 201 3.77 -3.16 -11.38
N GLN A 202 3.68 -3.78 -12.55
CA GLN A 202 2.72 -3.46 -13.61
C GLN A 202 1.99 -4.75 -14.00
N LEU A 203 1.05 -5.19 -13.17
CA LEU A 203 0.13 -6.29 -13.52
C LEU A 203 -1.17 -5.72 -14.11
N GLY A 204 -2.20 -6.53 -14.27
CA GLY A 204 -3.49 -6.10 -14.80
C GLY A 204 -3.61 -6.10 -16.33
N PRO A 205 -4.81 -5.79 -16.85
CA PRO A 205 -5.03 -5.60 -18.28
C PRO A 205 -4.26 -4.37 -18.81
N SER A 206 -3.84 -4.43 -20.07
CA SER A 206 -2.91 -3.44 -20.67
C SER A 206 -3.45 -2.00 -20.69
N ASP A 207 -4.77 -1.81 -20.77
CA ASP A 207 -5.43 -0.50 -20.77
C ASP A 207 -5.74 0.01 -19.36
N ARG A 208 -5.59 -0.84 -18.34
CA ARG A 208 -5.96 -0.57 -16.93
C ARG A 208 -5.04 -1.35 -15.99
N PRO A 209 -3.74 -1.01 -15.94
CA PRO A 209 -2.78 -1.75 -15.13
C PRO A 209 -3.18 -1.76 -13.66
N GLU A 210 -2.92 -2.90 -13.02
CA GLU A 210 -3.10 -3.07 -11.60
C GLU A 210 -2.10 -2.19 -10.83
N PRO A 211 -2.58 -1.33 -9.94
CA PRO A 211 -1.71 -0.48 -9.17
C PRO A 211 -1.00 -1.29 -8.07
N PRO A 212 0.23 -0.89 -7.68
CA PRO A 212 1.04 -1.64 -6.73
C PRO A 212 0.34 -1.94 -5.38
N ASP A 213 -0.54 -1.05 -4.91
CA ASP A 213 -1.30 -1.27 -3.67
C ASP A 213 -2.21 -2.50 -3.70
N ALA A 214 -2.73 -2.89 -4.87
CA ALA A 214 -3.53 -4.09 -5.02
C ALA A 214 -2.67 -5.36 -4.97
N THR A 215 -1.48 -5.35 -5.59
CA THR A 215 -0.50 -6.42 -5.43
C THR A 215 -0.01 -6.53 -3.98
N LEU A 216 0.25 -5.41 -3.30
CA LEU A 216 0.62 -5.46 -1.89
C LEU A 216 -0.54 -6.03 -1.05
N PHE A 217 -1.78 -5.63 -1.33
CA PHE A 217 -2.95 -6.19 -0.67
C PHE A 217 -3.03 -7.71 -0.86
N HIS A 218 -2.78 -8.21 -2.08
CA HIS A 218 -2.71 -9.64 -2.40
C HIS A 218 -1.69 -10.37 -1.53
N GLU A 219 -0.42 -9.93 -1.55
CA GLU A 219 0.65 -10.57 -0.76
C GLU A 219 0.40 -10.49 0.76
N MET A 220 -0.19 -9.39 1.21
CA MET A 220 -0.61 -9.22 2.60
C MET A 220 -1.72 -10.21 2.99
N GLY A 221 -2.52 -10.68 2.04
CA GLY A 221 -3.51 -11.75 2.25
C GLY A 221 -2.85 -13.08 2.57
N HIS A 222 -1.86 -13.48 1.77
CA HIS A 222 -1.04 -14.66 2.10
C HIS A 222 -0.38 -14.52 3.46
N ALA A 223 0.23 -13.36 3.75
CA ALA A 223 0.88 -13.10 5.02
C ALA A 223 -0.10 -13.19 6.21
N GLU A 224 -1.31 -12.65 6.07
CA GLU A 224 -2.39 -12.78 7.04
C GLU A 224 -2.78 -14.25 7.24
N HIS A 225 -2.99 -15.02 6.17
CA HIS A 225 -3.33 -16.43 6.27
C HIS A 225 -2.23 -17.24 6.97
N VAL A 226 -0.96 -16.95 6.67
CA VAL A 226 0.19 -17.56 7.37
C VAL A 226 0.19 -17.21 8.85
N ALA A 227 -0.09 -15.95 9.22
CA ALA A 227 -0.13 -15.52 10.61
C ALA A 227 -1.27 -16.20 11.40
N TYR A 228 -2.40 -16.48 10.78
CA TYR A 228 -3.54 -17.16 11.42
C TYR A 228 -3.52 -18.68 11.30
N GLY A 229 -2.54 -19.27 10.62
CA GLY A 229 -2.51 -20.71 10.41
C GLY A 229 -3.59 -21.18 9.45
N THR A 230 -3.97 -20.37 8.45
CA THR A 230 -5.01 -20.68 7.46
C THR A 230 -4.47 -20.69 6.03
N PHE A 231 -3.14 -20.80 5.86
CA PHE A 231 -2.50 -20.85 4.54
C PHE A 231 -2.75 -22.20 3.88
N ARG A 232 -3.26 -22.22 2.63
CA ARG A 232 -3.73 -23.44 1.94
C ARG A 232 -2.94 -23.79 0.67
N GLN A 233 -1.67 -23.42 0.61
CA GLN A 233 -0.84 -23.60 -0.59
C GLN A 233 -0.73 -25.08 -1.04
N GLY A 234 -0.78 -26.03 -0.10
CA GLY A 234 -0.70 -27.46 -0.39
C GLY A 234 -1.97 -28.08 -0.98
N GLU A 235 -3.08 -27.33 -1.06
CA GLU A 235 -4.35 -27.83 -1.55
C GLU A 235 -4.57 -27.43 -3.01
N SER A 236 -4.77 -28.43 -3.88
CA SER A 236 -5.00 -28.18 -5.31
C SER A 236 -6.35 -27.51 -5.55
N MET A 237 -6.40 -26.67 -6.59
CA MET A 237 -7.64 -26.08 -7.09
C MET A 237 -7.69 -26.18 -8.62
N GLY A 238 -8.86 -26.49 -9.17
CA GLY A 238 -9.07 -26.51 -10.62
C GLY A 238 -9.56 -25.15 -11.13
N GLY A 239 -9.52 -24.91 -12.44
CA GLY A 239 -10.14 -23.74 -13.07
C GLY A 239 -9.25 -22.49 -13.16
N GLY A 240 -7.93 -22.67 -13.37
CA GLY A 240 -6.97 -21.57 -13.57
C GLY A 240 -6.27 -21.09 -12.30
N TRP A 241 -6.68 -21.61 -11.14
CA TRP A 241 -6.03 -21.36 -9.86
C TRP A 241 -4.82 -22.27 -9.68
N ASP A 242 -3.69 -21.73 -9.22
CA ASP A 242 -2.51 -22.55 -8.94
C ASP A 242 -2.75 -23.47 -7.74
N ASN A 243 -3.43 -22.96 -6.72
CA ASN A 243 -3.79 -23.69 -5.50
C ASN A 243 -5.01 -23.04 -4.82
N ARG A 244 -5.49 -23.65 -3.74
CA ARG A 244 -6.65 -23.18 -2.97
C ARG A 244 -6.36 -21.88 -2.21
N GLU A 245 -5.09 -21.64 -1.87
CA GLU A 245 -4.65 -20.40 -1.24
C GLU A 245 -4.83 -19.20 -2.17
N GLU A 246 -4.51 -19.33 -3.45
CA GLU A 246 -4.72 -18.23 -4.41
C GLU A 246 -6.19 -17.86 -4.54
N TRP A 247 -7.06 -18.86 -4.64
CA TRP A 247 -8.49 -18.61 -4.65
C TRP A 247 -8.98 -17.97 -3.35
N GLN A 248 -8.49 -18.44 -2.20
CA GLN A 248 -8.80 -17.86 -0.89
C GLN A 248 -8.37 -16.39 -0.85
N THR A 249 -7.17 -16.05 -1.31
CA THR A 249 -6.66 -14.67 -1.35
C THR A 249 -7.43 -13.79 -2.32
N ILE A 250 -7.74 -14.28 -3.52
CA ILE A 250 -8.31 -13.46 -4.60
C ILE A 250 -9.83 -13.34 -4.52
N GLN A 251 -10.53 -14.42 -4.19
CA GLN A 251 -11.99 -14.52 -4.34
C GLN A 251 -12.72 -14.97 -3.08
N GLY A 252 -12.20 -15.98 -2.37
CA GLY A 252 -12.91 -16.69 -1.30
C GLY A 252 -12.92 -15.93 0.03
N GLY A 253 -11.78 -15.36 0.42
CA GLY A 253 -11.49 -14.92 1.79
C GLY A 253 -11.64 -16.04 2.83
N VAL A 254 -11.52 -15.69 4.10
CA VAL A 254 -11.72 -16.60 5.24
C VAL A 254 -12.88 -16.10 6.10
N ASN A 255 -13.78 -17.00 6.52
CA ASN A 255 -14.93 -16.68 7.39
C ASN A 255 -15.85 -15.56 6.86
N ARG A 256 -15.87 -15.33 5.54
CA ARG A 256 -16.74 -14.35 4.90
C ARG A 256 -18.17 -14.89 4.79
N PRO A 257 -19.20 -14.02 4.88
CA PRO A 257 -20.56 -14.44 4.58
C PRO A 257 -20.67 -15.06 3.19
N GLY A 258 -21.07 -16.33 3.13
CA GLY A 258 -21.21 -17.07 1.88
C GLY A 258 -19.92 -17.68 1.32
N SER A 259 -18.77 -17.55 1.99
CA SER A 259 -17.59 -18.34 1.62
C SER A 259 -17.73 -19.79 2.10
N ASP A 260 -17.10 -20.72 1.39
CA ASP A 260 -17.01 -22.12 1.80
C ASP A 260 -15.82 -22.39 2.75
N ILE A 261 -15.14 -21.33 3.20
CA ILE A 261 -13.98 -21.38 4.09
C ILE A 261 -14.40 -20.88 5.46
N THR A 262 -14.83 -21.80 6.32
CA THR A 262 -15.09 -21.52 7.74
C THR A 262 -13.99 -22.12 8.59
N VAL A 263 -13.15 -21.29 9.22
CA VAL A 263 -12.10 -21.70 10.17
C VAL A 263 -12.44 -21.14 11.56
N PRO A 264 -12.86 -21.98 12.52
CA PRO A 264 -13.26 -21.52 13.84
C PRO A 264 -12.16 -20.72 14.56
N GLY A 265 -12.54 -19.61 15.21
CA GLY A 265 -11.63 -18.78 16.00
C GLY A 265 -10.72 -17.85 15.21
N VAL A 266 -10.84 -17.81 13.89
CA VAL A 266 -10.08 -16.90 13.00
C VAL A 266 -10.96 -15.71 12.60
N ALA A 267 -10.37 -14.53 12.46
CA ALA A 267 -11.08 -13.34 11.98
C ALA A 267 -11.58 -13.51 10.53
N SER A 268 -12.56 -12.70 10.10
CA SER A 268 -12.93 -12.64 8.70
C SER A 268 -11.83 -11.96 7.89
N SER A 269 -11.28 -12.64 6.88
CA SER A 269 -10.27 -12.10 5.96
C SER A 269 -10.95 -11.68 4.64
N PRO A 270 -10.81 -10.42 4.19
CA PRO A 270 -11.34 -9.96 2.90
C PRO A 270 -10.63 -10.61 1.71
N ALA A 271 -11.28 -10.72 0.56
CA ALA A 271 -10.61 -11.15 -0.66
C ALA A 271 -10.06 -9.97 -1.46
N GLU A 272 -9.09 -10.21 -2.35
CA GLU A 272 -8.56 -9.19 -3.27
C GLU A 272 -9.68 -8.52 -4.08
N ASN A 273 -10.62 -9.30 -4.61
CA ASN A 273 -11.74 -8.75 -5.36
C ASN A 273 -12.66 -7.83 -4.52
N ASP A 274 -12.68 -7.95 -3.20
CA ASP A 274 -13.38 -6.97 -2.34
C ASP A 274 -12.62 -5.65 -2.29
N TYR A 275 -11.29 -5.72 -2.15
CA TYR A 275 -10.42 -4.55 -2.17
C TYR A 275 -10.45 -3.83 -3.52
N LEU A 276 -10.39 -4.57 -4.63
CA LEU A 276 -10.54 -3.98 -5.97
C LEU A 276 -11.90 -3.28 -6.12
N GLY A 277 -12.95 -3.88 -5.54
CA GLY A 277 -14.29 -3.27 -5.46
C GLY A 277 -14.33 -1.99 -4.63
N ASP A 278 -13.73 -1.98 -3.44
CA ASP A 278 -13.64 -0.79 -2.59
C ASP A 278 -12.87 0.36 -3.25
N ARG A 279 -11.86 0.01 -4.07
CA ARG A 279 -11.08 0.96 -4.89
C ARG A 279 -11.81 1.40 -6.16
N ASN A 280 -12.96 0.81 -6.45
CA ASN A 280 -13.73 1.01 -7.68
C ASN A 280 -12.88 0.79 -8.93
N TYR A 281 -12.05 -0.26 -8.92
CA TYR A 281 -11.30 -0.64 -10.12
C TYR A 281 -12.24 -1.23 -11.18
N PRO A 282 -12.02 -0.93 -12.47
CA PRO A 282 -12.91 -1.34 -13.55
C PRO A 282 -12.67 -2.80 -13.98
N TYR A 283 -12.21 -3.65 -13.06
CA TYR A 283 -11.96 -5.07 -13.26
C TYR A 283 -11.93 -5.82 -11.93
N ARG A 284 -12.00 -7.14 -12.03
CA ARG A 284 -11.75 -8.12 -10.96
C ARG A 284 -10.86 -9.23 -11.51
N ARG A 285 -10.12 -9.92 -10.64
CA ARG A 285 -9.38 -11.13 -11.02
C ARG A 285 -10.29 -12.35 -11.07
N THR A 286 -10.06 -13.22 -12.04
CA THR A 286 -10.79 -14.49 -12.22
C THR A 286 -9.95 -15.72 -11.93
N ASP A 287 -8.63 -15.55 -11.87
CA ASP A 287 -7.65 -16.57 -11.52
C ASP A 287 -6.36 -15.92 -10.97
N HIS A 288 -5.37 -16.75 -10.61
CA HIS A 288 -4.06 -16.27 -10.15
C HIS A 288 -3.17 -15.77 -11.31
N GLY A 289 -3.43 -16.20 -12.53
CA GLY A 289 -2.64 -15.83 -13.69
C GLY A 289 -3.05 -14.47 -14.26
N VAL A 290 -3.36 -14.48 -15.55
CA VAL A 290 -3.70 -13.29 -16.34
C VAL A 290 -5.20 -13.08 -16.51
N GLY A 291 -6.03 -13.82 -15.77
CA GLY A 291 -7.48 -13.74 -15.87
C GLY A 291 -8.06 -12.50 -15.20
N TYR A 292 -8.61 -11.60 -16.01
CA TYR A 292 -9.35 -10.43 -15.57
C TYR A 292 -10.72 -10.37 -16.26
N SER A 293 -11.74 -9.92 -15.52
CA SER A 293 -13.08 -9.64 -16.03
C SER A 293 -13.55 -8.27 -15.57
N ASN A 294 -14.56 -7.71 -16.22
CA ASN A 294 -15.27 -6.55 -15.69
C ASN A 294 -15.91 -6.90 -14.32
N PRO A 295 -16.25 -5.92 -13.47
CA PRO A 295 -16.84 -6.19 -12.16
C PRO A 295 -18.12 -7.04 -12.20
N ASP A 296 -18.89 -6.98 -13.30
CA ASP A 296 -20.09 -7.78 -13.53
C ASP A 296 -19.80 -9.23 -13.98
N GLY A 297 -18.51 -9.61 -14.13
CA GLY A 297 -18.05 -10.92 -14.58
C GLY A 297 -17.99 -11.08 -16.09
N THR A 298 -18.35 -10.07 -16.89
CA THR A 298 -18.18 -10.12 -18.35
C THR A 298 -16.69 -10.04 -18.73
N PRO A 299 -16.24 -10.71 -19.81
CA PRO A 299 -14.86 -10.62 -20.25
C PRO A 299 -14.43 -9.18 -20.56
N ILE A 300 -13.19 -8.83 -20.21
CA ILE A 300 -12.58 -7.57 -20.69
C ILE A 300 -12.29 -7.77 -22.18
N SER A 301 -12.93 -6.96 -23.02
CA SER A 301 -12.67 -7.00 -24.46
C SER A 301 -11.25 -6.49 -24.73
N PRO A 302 -10.48 -7.17 -25.60
CA PRO A 302 -9.14 -6.72 -25.98
C PRO A 302 -9.14 -5.37 -26.71
#